data_AF-A0A7C2LN69-F1
#
_entry.id   AF-A0A7C2LN69-F1
#
_cell.length_a   1.000
_cell.length_b   1.000
_cell.length_c   1.000
_cell.angle_alpha   90.00
_cell.angle_beta   90.00
_cell.angle_gamma   90.00
#
_symmetry.space_group_name_H-M   'P 1'
#
loop_
_entity.id
_entity.type
_entity.pdbx_description
1 polymer ?
#
loop_
_entity_poly.entity_id
_entity_poly.type
_entity_poly.pdbx_seq_one_letter_code
_entity_poly.pdbx_strand_id
1 'polypeptide(L)'
;EKKKGKIKSATVTFKASKNSKWVTMREQVEVGKEGKLDYEGYLRAKYGRIVVEHVRYHHERSILVSGRYNRQALAIAYTKILKYSRDEILDYLLSKRVDVKKLREYEELKRKFNARLYNAETTPAYAIDTRIIEEREELMHEFDEELKARGLMDEYGSLIDTLDIAISYRQEIRKNMLIRIPKAIFGWDIFKFLLIKPYRERRYASIFPGLQPIPEEDQLEQALTILAEVDLLYAIRKFIDSKVVPVKDAHKIVFKKFDIEDILQDYLKVTSSRAVGGIALYLYSDFTLEAASKVVAAEPKDLKEVLKVVIRLGRRDIIPEEKLEGMDDIKYIKISEKAKQFLKLVR
;
A
#
# COMPACT_ATOMS: atom_id res chain seq x y z
N GLU A 1 -11.77 16.05 19.11
CA GLU A 1 -12.86 16.20 18.12
C GLU A 1 -12.80 15.10 17.08
N LYS A 2 -13.77 14.16 17.08
CA LYS A 2 -13.91 13.18 16.00
C LYS A 2 -14.53 13.90 14.81
N LYS A 3 -13.76 14.19 13.76
CA LYS A 3 -14.33 14.55 12.45
C LYS A 3 -15.32 13.44 12.07
N LYS A 4 -16.64 13.69 12.19
CA LYS A 4 -17.67 12.75 11.75
C LYS A 4 -17.52 12.65 10.23
N GLY A 5 -17.07 11.49 9.72
CA GLY A 5 -16.96 11.25 8.29
C GLY A 5 -18.34 11.26 7.62
N LYS A 6 -18.37 11.20 6.29
CA LYS A 6 -19.64 11.08 5.54
C LYS A 6 -20.38 9.82 6.00
N ILE A 7 -21.70 9.86 6.04
CA ILE A 7 -22.51 8.67 6.37
C ILE A 7 -22.32 7.68 5.21
N LYS A 8 -21.90 6.45 5.50
CA LYS A 8 -21.69 5.36 4.52
C LYS A 8 -22.92 4.49 4.40
N SER A 9 -23.50 4.14 5.53
CA SER A 9 -24.69 3.30 5.62
C SER A 9 -25.45 3.59 6.91
N ALA A 10 -26.70 3.15 6.99
CA ALA A 10 -27.39 3.03 8.25
C ALA A 10 -27.94 1.63 8.42
N THR A 11 -27.76 1.07 9.61
CA THR A 11 -28.55 -0.08 10.01
C THR A 11 -29.85 0.42 10.63
N VAL A 12 -30.96 0.06 9.99
CA VAL A 12 -32.31 0.45 10.41
C VAL A 12 -32.99 -0.77 11.02
N THR A 13 -33.46 -0.62 12.26
CA THR A 13 -34.41 -1.55 12.88
C THR A 13 -35.81 -0.97 12.68
N PHE A 14 -36.69 -1.73 12.04
CA PHE A 14 -38.04 -1.29 11.68
C PHE A 14 -39.05 -2.43 11.83
N LYS A 15 -40.32 -2.09 12.05
CA LYS A 15 -41.44 -3.02 12.00
C LYS A 15 -42.10 -2.98 10.63
N ALA A 16 -42.28 -4.13 10.00
CA ALA A 16 -43.05 -4.27 8.76
C ALA A 16 -44.33 -5.07 9.02
N SER A 17 -45.42 -4.72 8.34
CA SER A 17 -46.68 -5.46 8.42
C SER A 17 -46.65 -6.65 7.46
N LYS A 18 -46.62 -7.87 8.01
CA LYS A 18 -46.68 -9.12 7.23
C LYS A 18 -47.85 -9.95 7.76
N ASN A 19 -48.84 -10.24 6.91
CA ASN A 19 -50.04 -11.02 7.26
C ASN A 19 -50.75 -10.50 8.55
N SER A 20 -51.03 -9.20 8.61
CA SER A 20 -51.73 -8.54 9.72
C SER A 20 -51.00 -8.58 11.08
N LYS A 21 -49.72 -8.99 11.11
CA LYS A 21 -48.84 -8.93 12.29
C LYS A 21 -47.64 -8.04 12.00
N TRP A 22 -47.23 -7.25 13.00
CA TRP A 22 -46.01 -6.44 12.93
C TRP A 22 -44.81 -7.29 13.30
N VAL A 23 -43.82 -7.35 12.41
CA VAL A 23 -42.57 -8.09 12.63
C VAL A 23 -41.41 -7.11 12.64
N THR A 24 -40.59 -7.13 13.69
CA THR A 24 -39.36 -6.35 13.77
C THR A 24 -38.29 -6.98 12.88
N MET A 25 -37.74 -6.18 11.97
CA MET A 25 -36.69 -6.53 11.03
C MET A 25 -35.54 -5.55 11.17
N ARG A 26 -34.35 -5.98 10.75
CA ARG A 26 -33.14 -5.16 10.77
C ARG A 26 -32.46 -5.27 9.42
N GLU A 27 -32.27 -4.14 8.75
CA GLU A 27 -31.63 -4.10 7.45
C GLU A 27 -30.59 -2.98 7.40
N GLN A 28 -29.49 -3.23 6.70
CA GLN A 28 -28.47 -2.24 6.42
C GLN A 28 -28.77 -1.60 5.06
N VAL A 29 -28.94 -0.27 5.05
CA VAL A 29 -29.09 0.51 3.83
C VAL A 29 -27.82 1.29 3.59
N GLU A 30 -27.24 1.18 2.40
CA GLU A 30 -26.04 1.91 2.00
C GLU A 30 -26.39 3.20 1.28
N VAL A 31 -25.49 4.19 1.30
CA VAL A 31 -25.67 5.43 0.53
C VAL A 31 -25.62 5.12 -0.96
N GLY A 32 -26.69 5.45 -1.68
CA GLY A 32 -26.74 5.33 -3.13
C GLY A 32 -25.80 6.32 -3.83
N LYS A 33 -25.58 6.12 -5.15
CA LYS A 33 -24.65 6.93 -5.98
C LYS A 33 -24.91 8.45 -5.92
N GLU A 34 -26.11 8.87 -5.53
CA GLU A 34 -26.51 10.29 -5.38
C GLU A 34 -26.11 10.92 -4.03
N GLY A 35 -25.42 10.20 -3.15
CA GLY A 35 -24.83 10.75 -1.93
C GLY A 35 -25.81 11.08 -0.80
N LYS A 36 -27.11 10.80 -0.96
CA LYS A 36 -28.12 10.90 0.10
C LYS A 36 -28.58 9.51 0.53
N LEU A 37 -28.56 9.27 1.85
CA LEU A 37 -29.07 8.04 2.44
C LEU A 37 -30.61 8.11 2.56
N ASP A 38 -31.35 7.57 1.61
CA ASP A 38 -32.81 7.42 1.72
C ASP A 38 -33.19 6.01 2.19
N TYR A 39 -32.96 5.74 3.48
CA TYR A 39 -33.29 4.45 4.08
C TYR A 39 -34.79 4.22 4.19
N GLU A 40 -35.59 5.28 4.32
CA GLU A 40 -37.04 5.14 4.49
C GLU A 40 -37.74 4.83 3.16
N GLY A 41 -37.34 5.50 2.07
CA GLY A 41 -37.81 5.20 0.72
C GLY A 41 -37.46 3.78 0.29
N TYR A 42 -36.21 3.35 0.50
CA TYR A 42 -35.77 1.98 0.19
C TYR A 42 -36.57 0.91 0.95
N LEU A 43 -36.77 1.09 2.26
CA LEU A 43 -37.50 0.11 3.08
C LEU A 43 -39.00 0.09 2.78
N ARG A 44 -39.61 1.24 2.48
CA ARG A 44 -41.02 1.31 2.06
C ARG A 44 -41.26 0.66 0.70
N ALA A 45 -40.34 0.86 -0.24
CA ALA A 45 -40.43 0.20 -1.55
C ALA A 45 -40.36 -1.33 -1.43
N LYS A 46 -39.55 -1.85 -0.50
CA LYS A 46 -39.34 -3.29 -0.32
C LYS A 46 -40.38 -3.98 0.57
N TYR A 47 -40.85 -3.32 1.64
CA TYR A 47 -41.71 -3.93 2.66
C TYR A 47 -43.08 -3.25 2.82
N GLY A 48 -43.38 -2.21 2.03
CA GLY A 48 -44.62 -1.45 2.12
C GLY A 48 -44.67 -0.57 3.38
N ARG A 49 -45.69 -0.75 4.22
CA ARG A 49 -45.85 0.07 5.43
C ARG A 49 -44.86 -0.36 6.50
N ILE A 50 -43.95 0.54 6.84
CA ILE A 50 -42.93 0.34 7.87
C ILE A 50 -43.08 1.35 9.02
N VAL A 51 -42.60 0.98 10.20
CA VAL A 51 -42.38 1.89 11.34
C VAL A 51 -40.92 1.75 11.76
N VAL A 52 -40.13 2.82 11.58
CA VAL A 52 -38.72 2.82 11.96
C VAL A 52 -38.61 2.99 13.48
N GLU A 53 -37.93 2.06 14.16
CA GLU A 53 -37.74 2.10 15.62
C GLU A 53 -36.38 2.68 15.99
N HIS A 54 -35.33 2.29 15.27
CA HIS A 54 -33.97 2.73 15.57
C HIS A 54 -33.13 2.82 14.30
N VAL A 55 -32.37 3.90 14.16
CA VAL A 55 -31.42 4.09 13.06
C VAL A 55 -30.03 4.24 13.66
N ARG A 56 -29.11 3.35 13.25
CA ARG A 56 -27.69 3.45 13.58
C ARG A 56 -26.91 3.85 12.33
N TYR A 57 -26.47 5.10 12.29
CA TYR A 57 -25.60 5.60 11.22
C TYR A 57 -24.18 5.08 11.38
N HIS A 58 -23.64 4.55 10.29
CA HIS A 58 -22.24 4.19 10.14
C HIS A 58 -21.59 5.25 9.26
N HIS A 59 -20.58 5.93 9.82
CA HIS A 59 -19.82 6.92 9.10
C HIS A 59 -18.60 6.25 8.45
N GLU A 60 -18.24 6.70 7.24
CA GLU A 60 -16.92 6.47 6.68
C GLU A 60 -15.88 6.90 7.72
N ARG A 61 -15.01 5.97 8.08
CA ARG A 61 -13.88 6.32 8.93
C ARG A 61 -12.87 6.99 8.03
N SER A 62 -12.58 8.27 8.23
CA SER A 62 -11.82 9.09 7.29
C SER A 62 -10.31 8.78 7.18
N ILE A 63 -9.76 7.82 7.94
CA ILE A 63 -8.31 7.61 8.02
C ILE A 63 -7.96 6.13 8.23
N LEU A 64 -7.12 5.56 7.36
CA LEU A 64 -6.62 4.17 7.40
C LEU A 64 -6.01 3.79 8.76
N VAL A 65 -5.15 4.67 9.30
CA VAL A 65 -4.56 4.55 10.62
C VAL A 65 -5.07 5.67 11.53
N SER A 66 -5.85 5.28 12.53
CA SER A 66 -6.41 6.20 13.51
C SER A 66 -5.36 6.75 14.48
N GLY A 67 -5.57 8.00 14.91
CA GLY A 67 -4.67 8.69 15.83
C GLY A 67 -3.55 9.46 15.11
N ARG A 68 -3.27 10.68 15.57
CA ARG A 68 -2.15 11.48 15.04
C ARG A 68 -0.80 10.90 15.46
N TYR A 69 -0.67 10.54 16.75
CA TYR A 69 0.57 9.99 17.30
C TYR A 69 0.95 8.66 16.65
N ASN A 70 -0.02 7.76 16.41
CA ASN A 70 0.24 6.49 15.70
C ASN A 70 0.81 6.73 14.29
N ARG A 71 0.23 7.66 13.54
CA ARG A 71 0.72 8.02 12.20
C ARG A 71 2.11 8.63 12.23
N GLN A 72 2.38 9.50 13.21
CA GLN A 72 3.71 10.09 13.39
C GLN A 72 4.75 9.03 13.78
N ALA A 73 4.41 8.14 14.72
CA ALA A 73 5.29 7.05 15.14
C ALA A 73 5.62 6.10 14.00
N LEU A 74 4.62 5.68 13.22
CA LEU A 74 4.81 4.84 12.03
C LEU A 74 5.66 5.57 10.99
N ALA A 75 5.37 6.85 10.68
CA ALA A 75 6.17 7.62 9.74
C ALA A 75 7.64 7.66 10.16
N ILE A 76 7.94 7.97 11.42
CA ILE A 76 9.30 7.98 11.95
C ILE A 76 9.96 6.60 11.87
N ALA A 77 9.24 5.54 12.24
CA ALA A 77 9.74 4.17 12.21
C ALA A 77 10.13 3.75 10.79
N TYR A 78 9.25 3.95 9.80
CA TYR A 78 9.51 3.58 8.41
C TYR A 78 10.56 4.49 7.75
N THR A 79 10.64 5.78 8.09
CA THR A 79 11.73 6.63 7.58
C THR A 79 13.08 6.24 8.16
N LYS A 80 13.11 5.73 9.40
CA LYS A 80 14.35 5.26 10.03
C LYS A 80 14.97 4.06 9.31
N ILE A 81 14.18 3.26 8.60
CA ILE A 81 14.67 2.13 7.78
C ILE A 81 15.68 2.62 6.73
N LEU A 82 15.43 3.79 6.13
CA LEU A 82 16.34 4.37 5.14
C LEU A 82 17.66 4.88 5.72
N LYS A 83 17.78 5.07 7.04
CA LYS A 83 18.95 5.72 7.63
C LYS A 83 20.26 5.01 7.25
N TYR A 84 20.23 3.69 7.11
CA TYR A 84 21.42 2.88 6.87
C TYR A 84 21.65 2.53 5.40
N SER A 85 20.59 2.46 4.59
CA SER A 85 20.67 2.03 3.18
C SER A 85 20.48 3.15 2.17
N ARG A 86 20.23 4.40 2.62
CA ARG A 86 19.94 5.53 1.74
C ARG A 86 21.00 5.75 0.67
N ASP A 87 22.27 5.79 1.06
CA ASP A 87 23.35 6.16 0.15
C ASP A 87 23.62 5.04 -0.86
N GLU A 88 23.56 3.77 -0.43
CA GLU A 88 23.64 2.60 -1.32
C GLU A 88 22.50 2.57 -2.34
N ILE A 89 21.27 2.84 -1.89
CA ILE A 89 20.10 2.91 -2.78
C ILE A 89 20.26 4.07 -3.77
N LEU A 90 20.71 5.23 -3.31
CA LEU A 90 20.93 6.39 -4.16
C LEU A 90 21.98 6.10 -5.23
N ASP A 91 23.13 5.54 -4.85
CA ASP A 91 24.21 5.14 -5.77
C ASP A 91 23.72 4.10 -6.79
N TYR A 92 22.94 3.11 -6.34
CA TYR A 92 22.34 2.13 -7.24
C TYR A 92 21.37 2.74 -8.25
N LEU A 93 20.53 3.69 -7.83
CA LEU A 93 19.59 4.35 -8.73
C LEU A 93 20.29 5.30 -9.71
N LEU A 94 21.36 5.96 -9.29
CA LEU A 94 22.18 6.83 -10.13
C LEU A 94 22.93 6.03 -11.20
N SER A 95 23.61 4.95 -10.81
CA SER A 95 24.42 4.12 -11.71
C SER A 95 23.62 3.47 -12.85
N LYS A 96 22.28 3.41 -12.76
CA LYS A 96 21.43 2.94 -13.85
C LYS A 96 21.30 3.88 -15.03
N ARG A 97 21.50 5.20 -14.85
CA ARG A 97 21.17 6.19 -15.88
C ARG A 97 22.26 7.24 -16.13
N VAL A 98 23.15 7.48 -15.17
CA VAL A 98 24.11 8.58 -15.25
C VAL A 98 25.51 8.15 -14.86
N ASP A 99 26.50 8.86 -15.40
CA ASP A 99 27.91 8.69 -15.02
C ASP A 99 28.13 9.24 -13.61
N VAL A 100 28.24 8.32 -12.65
CA VAL A 100 28.42 8.63 -11.23
C VAL A 100 29.81 9.22 -10.97
N LYS A 101 30.81 8.96 -11.82
CA LYS A 101 32.19 9.38 -11.59
C LYS A 101 32.33 10.90 -11.68
N LYS A 102 31.89 11.49 -12.79
CA LYS A 102 31.90 12.96 -12.98
C LYS A 102 31.06 13.69 -11.94
N LEU A 103 29.90 13.12 -11.58
CA LEU A 103 29.04 13.66 -10.54
C LEU A 103 29.76 13.70 -9.18
N ARG A 104 30.48 12.62 -8.81
CA ARG A 104 31.25 12.57 -7.55
C ARG A 104 32.42 13.56 -7.55
N GLU A 105 33.15 13.65 -8.66
CA GLU A 105 34.24 14.61 -8.81
C GLU A 105 33.75 16.06 -8.64
N TYR A 106 32.63 16.41 -9.28
CA TYR A 106 31.97 17.71 -9.11
C TYR A 106 31.56 17.95 -7.65
N GLU A 107 30.98 16.96 -6.98
CA GLU A 107 30.53 17.08 -5.59
C GLU A 107 31.68 17.27 -4.61
N GLU A 108 32.80 16.58 -4.82
CA GLU A 108 34.00 16.75 -4.01
C GLU A 108 34.59 18.15 -4.14
N LEU A 109 34.68 18.66 -5.38
CA LEU A 109 35.12 20.03 -5.65
C LEU A 109 34.21 21.05 -4.98
N LYS A 110 32.90 20.91 -5.20
CA LYS A 110 31.89 21.80 -4.60
C LYS A 110 31.94 21.76 -3.08
N ARG A 111 32.21 20.60 -2.47
CA ARG A 111 32.35 20.46 -1.02
C ARG A 111 33.59 21.18 -0.50
N LYS A 112 34.74 21.03 -1.17
CA LYS A 112 35.98 21.74 -0.83
C LYS A 112 35.81 23.26 -0.97
N PHE A 113 35.20 23.69 -2.08
CA PHE A 113 34.87 25.09 -2.33
C PHE A 113 33.97 25.67 -1.24
N ASN A 114 32.83 25.02 -0.92
CA ASN A 114 31.93 25.49 0.13
C ASN A 114 32.59 25.53 1.51
N ALA A 115 33.51 24.62 1.82
CA ALA A 115 34.24 24.63 3.09
C ALA A 115 35.22 25.82 3.17
N ARG A 116 35.90 26.16 2.06
CA ARG A 116 36.74 27.37 1.98
C ARG A 116 35.89 28.63 2.15
N LEU A 117 34.75 28.70 1.44
CA LEU A 117 33.81 29.81 1.53
C LEU A 117 33.28 30.02 2.95
N TYR A 118 32.86 28.95 3.62
CA TYR A 118 32.34 29.03 4.99
C TYR A 118 33.40 29.54 5.97
N ASN A 119 34.67 29.08 5.85
CA ASN A 119 35.77 29.54 6.69
C ASN A 119 36.09 31.03 6.48
N ALA A 120 35.95 31.53 5.25
CA ALA A 120 36.06 32.96 4.95
C ALA A 120 34.91 33.75 5.60
N GLU A 121 33.68 33.22 5.63
CA GLU A 121 32.50 33.90 6.19
C GLU A 121 32.41 33.89 7.74
N THR A 122 32.98 32.89 8.45
CA THR A 122 32.82 32.74 9.91
C THR A 122 33.93 33.35 10.77
N THR A 123 34.94 33.97 10.17
CA THR A 123 36.06 34.53 10.93
C THR A 123 35.67 35.90 11.53
N PRO A 124 35.83 36.17 12.85
CA PRO A 124 35.21 37.32 13.53
C PRO A 124 35.74 38.73 13.15
N ALA A 125 36.82 38.82 12.36
CA ALA A 125 37.35 40.10 11.88
C ALA A 125 36.61 40.65 10.64
N TYR A 126 35.58 39.94 10.16
CA TYR A 126 35.01 40.06 8.81
C TYR A 126 33.64 40.76 8.80
N ALA A 127 33.56 41.96 9.36
CA ALA A 127 32.40 42.81 9.21
C ALA A 127 32.80 44.10 8.47
N ILE A 128 32.40 44.21 7.20
CA ILE A 128 32.37 45.43 6.36
C ILE A 128 33.69 45.76 5.60
N ASP A 129 34.20 44.88 4.74
CA ASP A 129 35.36 45.20 3.88
C ASP A 129 35.14 44.74 2.42
N THR A 130 35.45 45.60 1.44
CA THR A 130 35.36 45.33 -0.02
C THR A 130 36.24 44.15 -0.45
N ARG A 131 37.28 43.84 0.33
CA ARG A 131 38.15 42.67 0.18
C ARG A 131 37.40 41.33 0.22
N ILE A 132 36.23 41.27 0.87
CA ILE A 132 35.40 40.07 0.95
C ILE A 132 34.76 39.73 -0.41
N ILE A 133 34.41 40.76 -1.18
CA ILE A 133 33.84 40.57 -2.52
C ILE A 133 34.94 40.07 -3.46
N GLU A 134 36.12 40.68 -3.40
CA GLU A 134 37.29 40.28 -4.19
C GLU A 134 37.75 38.85 -3.87
N GLU A 135 37.91 38.49 -2.60
CA GLU A 135 38.32 37.13 -2.20
C GLU A 135 37.27 36.07 -2.58
N ARG A 136 35.99 36.43 -2.53
CA ARG A 136 34.91 35.56 -3.00
C ARG A 136 34.93 35.40 -4.52
N GLU A 137 35.16 36.47 -5.26
CA GLU A 137 35.30 36.43 -6.72
C GLU A 137 36.53 35.61 -7.14
N GLU A 138 37.67 35.76 -6.47
CA GLU A 138 38.87 34.94 -6.67
C GLU A 138 38.58 33.45 -6.43
N LEU A 139 37.94 33.10 -5.30
CA LEU A 139 37.56 31.71 -5.03
C LEU A 139 36.59 31.16 -6.08
N MET A 140 35.65 31.97 -6.58
CA MET A 140 34.73 31.56 -7.64
C MET A 140 35.48 31.33 -8.96
N HIS A 141 36.42 32.20 -9.31
CA HIS A 141 37.28 32.03 -10.49
C HIS A 141 38.14 30.76 -10.39
N GLU A 142 38.80 30.51 -9.25
CA GLU A 142 39.56 29.28 -9.02
C GLU A 142 38.70 28.02 -9.19
N PHE A 143 37.46 28.07 -8.69
CA PHE A 143 36.53 26.97 -8.80
C PHE A 143 36.12 26.70 -10.25
N ASP A 144 35.80 27.75 -11.02
CA ASP A 144 35.46 27.62 -12.43
C ASP A 144 36.64 27.10 -13.26
N GLU A 145 37.86 27.54 -12.96
CA GLU A 145 39.06 27.00 -13.61
C GLU A 145 39.28 25.51 -13.28
N GLU A 146 39.09 25.09 -12.02
CA GLU A 146 39.16 23.67 -11.64
C GLU A 146 38.09 22.84 -12.35
N LEU A 147 36.88 23.38 -12.53
CA LEU A 147 35.80 22.69 -13.26
C LEU A 147 36.12 22.54 -14.75
N LYS A 148 36.67 23.59 -15.39
CA LYS A 148 37.10 23.55 -16.80
C LYS A 148 38.25 22.57 -16.99
N ALA A 149 39.27 22.63 -16.14
CA ALA A 149 40.46 21.75 -16.20
C ALA A 149 40.11 20.26 -16.11
N ARG A 150 39.04 19.91 -15.38
CA ARG A 150 38.57 18.53 -15.23
C ARG A 150 37.50 18.12 -16.25
N GLY A 151 37.15 19.00 -17.19
CA GLY A 151 36.12 18.75 -18.18
C GLY A 151 34.74 18.52 -17.55
N LEU A 152 34.38 19.35 -16.56
CA LEU A 152 33.07 19.39 -15.91
C LEU A 152 32.27 20.64 -16.32
N MET A 153 32.95 21.66 -16.84
CA MET A 153 32.39 22.91 -17.34
C MET A 153 32.94 23.19 -18.75
N ASP A 154 32.12 23.79 -19.61
CA ASP A 154 32.49 24.22 -20.94
C ASP A 154 33.22 25.58 -20.95
N GLU A 155 33.66 26.02 -22.14
CA GLU A 155 34.36 27.29 -22.30
C GLU A 155 33.48 28.51 -21.98
N TYR A 156 32.17 28.37 -22.14
CA TYR A 156 31.16 29.40 -21.90
C TYR A 156 30.76 29.54 -20.42
N GLY A 157 31.30 28.70 -19.53
CA GLY A 157 31.02 28.73 -18.10
C GLY A 157 29.78 27.94 -17.68
N SER A 158 29.26 27.07 -18.55
CA SER A 158 28.13 26.18 -18.25
C SER A 158 28.64 24.78 -17.91
N LEU A 159 27.99 24.10 -16.96
CA LEU A 159 28.29 22.70 -16.69
C LEU A 159 27.97 21.86 -17.93
N ILE A 160 28.78 20.84 -18.19
CA ILE A 160 28.53 19.94 -19.32
C ILE A 160 27.17 19.26 -19.14
N ASP A 161 26.39 19.16 -20.21
CA ASP A 161 25.04 18.58 -20.23
C ASP A 161 24.93 17.26 -19.46
N THR A 162 25.89 16.35 -19.64
CA THR A 162 25.92 15.06 -18.94
C THR A 162 25.95 15.19 -17.41
N LEU A 163 26.66 16.17 -16.88
CA LEU A 163 26.76 16.46 -15.46
C LEU A 163 25.49 17.16 -14.96
N ASP A 164 24.94 18.10 -15.72
CA ASP A 164 23.70 18.78 -15.34
C ASP A 164 22.50 17.81 -15.28
N ILE A 165 22.40 16.89 -16.26
CA ILE A 165 21.47 15.77 -16.24
C ILE A 165 21.68 14.91 -14.99
N ALA A 166 22.92 14.60 -14.62
CA ALA A 166 23.24 13.80 -13.44
C ALA A 166 22.84 14.47 -12.13
N ILE A 167 23.12 15.78 -12.00
CA ILE A 167 22.73 16.59 -10.84
C ILE A 167 21.20 16.63 -10.73
N SER A 168 20.51 16.88 -11.85
CA SER A 168 19.05 16.96 -11.92
C SER A 168 18.40 15.62 -11.56
N TYR A 169 18.89 14.52 -12.12
CA TYR A 169 18.40 13.18 -11.83
C TYR A 169 18.63 12.77 -10.37
N ARG A 170 19.78 13.15 -9.77
CA ARG A 170 20.03 12.94 -8.34
C ARG A 170 18.99 13.65 -7.47
N GLN A 171 18.66 14.89 -7.80
CA GLN A 171 17.65 15.65 -7.08
C GLN A 171 16.26 15.01 -7.21
N GLU A 172 15.93 14.51 -8.41
CA GLU A 172 14.70 13.76 -8.66
C GLU A 172 14.62 12.50 -7.80
N ILE A 173 15.67 11.68 -7.74
CA ILE A 173 15.72 10.49 -6.88
C ILE A 173 15.49 10.87 -5.42
N ARG A 174 16.14 11.94 -4.94
CA ARG A 174 16.02 12.38 -3.55
C ARG A 174 14.62 12.87 -3.19
N LYS A 175 14.01 13.69 -4.05
CA LYS A 175 12.71 14.31 -3.79
C LYS A 175 11.55 13.35 -4.07
N ASN A 176 11.68 12.48 -5.06
CA ASN A 176 10.58 11.63 -5.52
C ASN A 176 10.76 10.18 -5.07
N MET A 177 11.85 9.50 -5.44
CA MET A 177 11.98 8.06 -5.19
C MET A 177 12.24 7.72 -3.72
N LEU A 178 13.20 8.39 -3.07
CA LEU A 178 13.58 8.05 -1.69
C LEU A 178 12.42 8.29 -0.70
N ILE A 179 11.60 9.32 -0.89
CA ILE A 179 10.43 9.59 -0.04
C ILE A 179 9.35 8.50 -0.19
N ARG A 180 9.33 7.81 -1.33
CA ARG A 180 8.35 6.78 -1.65
C ARG A 180 8.74 5.41 -1.11
N ILE A 181 10.02 5.15 -0.87
CA ILE A 181 10.48 3.87 -0.31
C ILE A 181 9.80 3.53 1.05
N PRO A 182 9.80 4.43 2.07
CA PRO A 182 9.12 4.15 3.34
C PRO A 182 7.63 3.89 3.15
N LYS A 183 6.99 4.59 2.21
CA LYS A 183 5.56 4.40 1.88
C LYS A 183 5.32 3.02 1.28
N ALA A 184 6.20 2.56 0.40
CA ALA A 184 6.10 1.25 -0.24
C ALA A 184 6.30 0.11 0.77
N ILE A 185 7.27 0.23 1.68
CA ILE A 185 7.47 -0.77 2.75
C ILE A 185 6.26 -0.79 3.68
N PHE A 186 5.75 0.38 4.09
CA PHE A 186 4.53 0.48 4.88
C PHE A 186 3.33 -0.15 4.18
N GLY A 187 3.14 0.15 2.88
CA GLY A 187 2.10 -0.46 2.07
C GLY A 187 2.25 -1.97 1.99
N TRP A 188 3.47 -2.47 1.80
CA TRP A 188 3.78 -3.90 1.75
C TRP A 188 3.43 -4.61 3.06
N ASP A 189 3.79 -4.02 4.20
CA ASP A 189 3.51 -4.61 5.50
C ASP A 189 2.02 -4.60 5.83
N ILE A 190 1.30 -3.52 5.50
CA ILE A 190 -0.16 -3.47 5.62
C ILE A 190 -0.81 -4.54 4.74
N PHE A 191 -0.38 -4.62 3.48
CA PHE A 191 -0.88 -5.60 2.54
C PHE A 191 -0.71 -7.02 3.10
N LYS A 192 0.51 -7.38 3.51
CA LYS A 192 0.78 -8.69 4.14
C LYS A 192 -0.04 -8.89 5.40
N PHE A 193 -0.12 -7.91 6.28
CA PHE A 193 -0.86 -8.03 7.54
C PHE A 193 -2.34 -8.33 7.28
N LEU A 194 -2.99 -7.57 6.41
CA LEU A 194 -4.40 -7.77 6.08
C LEU A 194 -4.65 -9.09 5.35
N LEU A 195 -3.71 -9.51 4.50
CA LEU A 195 -3.77 -10.75 3.74
C LEU A 195 -3.57 -11.99 4.63
N ILE A 196 -2.69 -11.92 5.64
CA ILE A 196 -2.28 -13.07 6.47
C ILE A 196 -3.15 -13.23 7.72
N LYS A 197 -3.56 -12.12 8.34
CA LYS A 197 -4.21 -12.14 9.67
C LYS A 197 -5.73 -12.26 9.55
N PRO A 198 -6.39 -13.08 10.40
CA PRO A 198 -7.85 -13.19 10.43
C PRO A 198 -8.49 -11.95 11.10
N TYR A 199 -9.79 -11.73 10.87
CA TYR A 199 -10.50 -10.53 11.36
C TYR A 199 -10.31 -10.27 12.86
N ARG A 200 -10.35 -11.34 13.68
CA ARG A 200 -10.16 -11.21 15.14
C ARG A 200 -8.77 -10.66 15.49
N GLU A 201 -7.72 -11.15 14.85
CA GLU A 201 -6.37 -10.62 15.09
C GLU A 201 -6.21 -9.20 14.55
N ARG A 202 -6.79 -8.90 13.37
CA ARG A 202 -6.82 -7.54 12.82
C ARG A 202 -7.49 -6.54 13.78
N ARG A 203 -8.49 -6.99 14.55
CA ARG A 203 -9.27 -6.15 15.47
C ARG A 203 -8.72 -6.05 16.89
N TYR A 204 -8.28 -7.17 17.45
CA TYR A 204 -8.00 -7.28 18.89
C TYR A 204 -6.51 -7.49 19.20
N ALA A 205 -5.71 -7.94 18.24
CA ALA A 205 -4.29 -8.24 18.40
C ALA A 205 -3.45 -7.63 17.27
N SER A 206 -3.81 -6.41 16.85
CA SER A 206 -3.11 -5.74 15.76
C SER A 206 -1.74 -5.25 16.23
N ILE A 207 -0.70 -5.63 15.49
CA ILE A 207 0.65 -5.06 15.64
C ILE A 207 0.73 -3.64 15.06
N PHE A 208 -0.22 -3.26 14.20
CA PHE A 208 -0.32 -1.91 13.64
C PHE A 208 -1.22 -1.05 14.52
N PRO A 209 -0.67 -0.05 15.23
CA PRO A 209 -1.44 0.77 16.14
C PRO A 209 -2.46 1.60 15.36
N GLY A 210 -3.74 1.46 15.70
CA GLY A 210 -4.83 2.22 15.12
C GLY A 210 -5.21 1.86 13.67
N LEU A 211 -4.62 0.83 13.07
CA LEU A 211 -5.04 0.32 11.76
C LEU A 211 -6.47 -0.22 11.82
N GLN A 212 -7.27 0.09 10.80
CA GLN A 212 -8.62 -0.44 10.72
C GLN A 212 -8.63 -1.95 10.38
N PRO A 213 -9.45 -2.78 11.06
CA PRO A 213 -9.49 -4.23 10.79
C PRO A 213 -10.04 -4.58 9.41
N ILE A 214 -10.94 -3.73 8.91
CA ILE A 214 -11.45 -3.71 7.54
C ILE A 214 -11.37 -2.23 7.13
N PRO A 215 -10.33 -1.83 6.38
CA PRO A 215 -10.21 -0.47 5.86
C PRO A 215 -11.29 -0.14 4.83
N GLU A 216 -11.50 1.15 4.59
CA GLU A 216 -12.26 1.61 3.42
C GLU A 216 -11.45 1.40 2.13
N GLU A 217 -12.13 1.14 1.02
CA GLU A 217 -11.49 0.75 -0.24
C GLU A 217 -10.55 1.83 -0.78
N ASP A 218 -11.04 3.06 -0.94
CA ASP A 218 -10.24 4.20 -1.43
C ASP A 218 -8.97 4.44 -0.58
N GLN A 219 -9.06 4.20 0.73
CA GLN A 219 -7.93 4.40 1.64
C GLN A 219 -6.86 3.34 1.45
N LEU A 220 -7.31 2.10 1.27
CA LEU A 220 -6.42 0.98 1.03
C LEU A 220 -5.81 1.08 -0.37
N GLU A 221 -6.59 1.48 -1.37
CA GLU A 221 -6.09 1.77 -2.72
C GLU A 221 -4.97 2.82 -2.68
N GLN A 222 -5.22 3.99 -2.10
CA GLN A 222 -4.20 5.04 -1.97
C GLN A 222 -2.92 4.57 -1.29
N ALA A 223 -3.03 3.70 -0.28
CA ALA A 223 -1.88 3.16 0.44
C ALA A 223 -1.13 2.08 -0.35
N LEU A 224 -1.83 1.29 -1.17
CA LEU A 224 -1.28 0.10 -1.80
C LEU A 224 -0.97 0.26 -3.29
N THR A 225 -1.43 1.30 -3.99
CA THR A 225 -1.13 1.53 -5.42
C THR A 225 0.37 1.60 -5.70
N ILE A 226 1.16 2.06 -4.73
CA ILE A 226 2.62 2.07 -4.83
C ILE A 226 3.24 0.67 -5.01
N LEU A 227 2.52 -0.39 -4.66
CA LEU A 227 2.98 -1.78 -4.84
C LEU A 227 2.98 -2.24 -6.30
N ALA A 228 2.44 -1.44 -7.23
CA ALA A 228 2.55 -1.70 -8.66
C ALA A 228 3.90 -1.21 -9.25
N GLU A 229 4.69 -0.43 -8.52
CA GLU A 229 5.91 0.19 -9.04
C GLU A 229 7.12 -0.75 -9.03
N VAL A 230 7.36 -1.42 -10.15
CA VAL A 230 8.39 -2.46 -10.28
C VAL A 230 9.79 -1.96 -9.93
N ASP A 231 10.21 -0.80 -10.45
CA ASP A 231 11.57 -0.28 -10.22
C ASP A 231 11.82 0.09 -8.75
N LEU A 232 10.84 0.71 -8.11
CA LEU A 232 10.91 1.08 -6.70
C LEU A 232 11.01 -0.16 -5.82
N LEU A 233 10.14 -1.15 -6.08
CA LEU A 233 10.12 -2.38 -5.31
C LEU A 233 11.35 -3.25 -5.56
N TYR A 234 11.95 -3.21 -6.75
CA TYR A 234 13.22 -3.89 -7.01
C TYR A 234 14.36 -3.31 -6.16
N ALA A 235 14.43 -1.98 -6.03
CA ALA A 235 15.39 -1.35 -5.14
C ALA A 235 15.17 -1.76 -3.68
N ILE A 236 13.92 -1.76 -3.21
CA ILE A 236 13.57 -2.21 -1.86
C ILE A 236 13.96 -3.67 -1.66
N ARG A 237 13.68 -4.54 -2.65
CA ARG A 237 14.00 -5.96 -2.60
C ARG A 237 15.50 -6.22 -2.48
N LYS A 238 16.31 -5.41 -3.16
CA LYS A 238 17.77 -5.55 -3.17
C LYS A 238 18.42 -5.08 -1.86
N PHE A 239 17.96 -3.98 -1.29
CA PHE A 239 18.67 -3.30 -0.19
C PHE A 239 17.96 -3.36 1.18
N ILE A 240 16.69 -3.74 1.23
CA ILE A 240 15.88 -3.62 2.45
C ILE A 240 15.19 -4.94 2.82
N ASP A 241 14.30 -5.44 1.97
CA ASP A 241 13.56 -6.68 2.23
C ASP A 241 13.41 -7.53 0.97
N SER A 242 14.17 -8.62 0.91
CA SER A 242 14.22 -9.56 -0.22
C SER A 242 12.89 -10.24 -0.54
N LYS A 243 11.90 -10.17 0.36
CA LYS A 243 10.56 -10.77 0.20
C LYS A 243 9.58 -9.84 -0.50
N VAL A 244 9.89 -8.56 -0.65
CA VAL A 244 9.01 -7.59 -1.33
C VAL A 244 8.89 -7.95 -2.81
N VAL A 245 7.66 -7.99 -3.30
CA VAL A 245 7.34 -8.27 -4.71
C VAL A 245 6.28 -7.30 -5.23
N PRO A 246 6.30 -6.96 -6.53
CA PRO A 246 5.25 -6.16 -7.15
C PRO A 246 3.91 -6.87 -7.13
N VAL A 247 2.86 -6.12 -6.78
CA VAL A 247 1.48 -6.60 -6.74
C VAL A 247 0.58 -5.52 -7.32
N LYS A 248 -0.01 -5.80 -8.47
CA LYS A 248 -1.06 -4.95 -9.07
C LYS A 248 -2.37 -5.13 -8.31
N ASP A 249 -3.17 -4.06 -8.24
CA ASP A 249 -4.50 -4.09 -7.62
C ASP A 249 -4.53 -4.70 -6.20
N ALA A 250 -3.47 -4.48 -5.42
CA ALA A 250 -3.29 -5.12 -4.11
C ALA A 250 -4.46 -4.88 -3.13
N HIS A 251 -5.14 -3.73 -3.22
CA HIS A 251 -6.35 -3.46 -2.43
C HIS A 251 -7.50 -4.42 -2.77
N LYS A 252 -7.76 -4.68 -4.05
CA LYS A 252 -8.80 -5.61 -4.51
C LYS A 252 -8.54 -7.02 -3.99
N ILE A 253 -7.29 -7.47 -4.04
CA ILE A 253 -6.88 -8.78 -3.53
C ILE A 253 -7.19 -8.91 -2.04
N VAL A 254 -6.95 -7.86 -1.24
CA VAL A 254 -7.29 -7.85 0.19
C VAL A 254 -8.80 -7.95 0.40
N PHE A 255 -9.63 -7.25 -0.38
CA PHE A 255 -11.08 -7.39 -0.27
C PHE A 255 -11.56 -8.77 -0.70
N LYS A 256 -11.00 -9.36 -1.76
CA LYS A 256 -11.30 -10.75 -2.15
C LYS A 256 -10.93 -11.74 -1.07
N LYS A 257 -9.85 -11.49 -0.34
CA LYS A 257 -9.51 -12.27 0.84
C LYS A 257 -10.60 -12.15 1.91
N PHE A 258 -11.16 -10.97 2.15
CA PHE A 258 -12.27 -10.80 3.10
C PHE A 258 -13.54 -11.53 2.64
N ASP A 259 -13.88 -11.46 1.35
CA ASP A 259 -15.01 -12.20 0.77
C ASP A 259 -14.85 -13.72 1.00
N ILE A 260 -13.64 -14.26 0.78
CA ILE A 260 -13.35 -15.68 1.00
C ILE A 260 -13.39 -16.03 2.50
N GLU A 261 -12.91 -15.16 3.38
CA GLU A 261 -13.08 -15.35 4.85
C GLU A 261 -14.56 -15.43 5.23
N ASP A 262 -15.42 -14.61 4.62
CA ASP A 262 -16.86 -14.62 4.87
C ASP A 262 -17.55 -15.89 4.34
N ILE A 263 -17.13 -16.40 3.18
CA ILE A 263 -17.59 -17.70 2.66
C ILE A 263 -17.19 -18.84 3.61
N LEU A 264 -15.99 -18.75 4.19
CA LEU A 264 -15.40 -19.80 5.03
C LEU A 264 -15.76 -19.67 6.51
N GLN A 265 -16.61 -18.73 6.94
CA GLN A 265 -16.85 -18.37 8.36
C GLN A 265 -16.76 -19.53 9.37
N ASP A 266 -17.51 -20.62 9.14
CA ASP A 266 -17.54 -21.79 10.04
C ASP A 266 -16.38 -22.78 9.81
N TYR A 267 -15.78 -22.77 8.63
CA TYR A 267 -14.65 -23.61 8.21
C TYR A 267 -13.27 -22.99 8.50
N LEU A 268 -13.21 -21.70 8.86
CA LEU A 268 -11.98 -21.01 9.26
C LEU A 268 -11.30 -21.63 10.50
N LYS A 269 -12.01 -22.44 11.29
CA LYS A 269 -11.42 -23.24 12.37
C LYS A 269 -10.50 -24.36 11.85
N VAL A 270 -10.65 -24.74 10.59
CA VAL A 270 -9.97 -25.89 9.95
C VAL A 270 -8.96 -25.41 8.90
N THR A 271 -9.07 -24.18 8.40
CA THR A 271 -8.20 -23.62 7.36
C THR A 271 -7.38 -22.42 7.85
N SER A 272 -6.08 -22.41 7.54
CA SER A 272 -5.17 -21.30 7.88
C SER A 272 -5.59 -19.99 7.19
N SER A 273 -5.77 -18.90 7.96
CA SER A 273 -6.04 -17.55 7.39
C SER A 273 -4.93 -17.09 6.44
N ARG A 274 -3.69 -17.52 6.67
CA ARG A 274 -2.57 -17.28 5.74
C ARG A 274 -2.82 -17.92 4.38
N ALA A 275 -3.28 -19.17 4.39
CA ALA A 275 -3.59 -19.91 3.16
C ALA A 275 -4.78 -19.30 2.42
N VAL A 276 -5.79 -18.78 3.14
CA VAL A 276 -6.89 -18.01 2.54
C VAL A 276 -6.38 -16.76 1.82
N GLY A 277 -5.47 -16.01 2.45
CA GLY A 277 -4.79 -14.89 1.80
C GLY A 277 -3.94 -15.30 0.60
N GLY A 278 -3.25 -16.43 0.68
CA GLY A 278 -2.47 -16.99 -0.43
C GLY A 278 -3.37 -17.35 -1.61
N ILE A 279 -4.56 -17.90 -1.35
CA ILE A 279 -5.55 -18.19 -2.39
C ILE A 279 -6.13 -16.92 -2.99
N ALA A 280 -6.46 -15.91 -2.20
CA ALA A 280 -6.89 -14.62 -2.74
C ALA A 280 -5.82 -14.01 -3.67
N LEU A 281 -4.54 -14.07 -3.27
CA LEU A 281 -3.44 -13.61 -4.11
C LEU A 281 -3.32 -14.45 -5.39
N TYR A 282 -3.37 -15.77 -5.29
CA TYR A 282 -3.28 -16.67 -6.45
C TYR A 282 -4.41 -16.46 -7.47
N LEU A 283 -5.66 -16.34 -7.00
CA LEU A 283 -6.84 -16.25 -7.86
C LEU A 283 -6.98 -14.89 -8.55
N TYR A 284 -6.56 -13.82 -7.90
CA TYR A 284 -6.81 -12.44 -8.34
C TYR A 284 -5.53 -11.68 -8.72
N SER A 285 -4.47 -12.40 -9.07
CA SER A 285 -3.24 -11.83 -9.63
C SER A 285 -2.51 -12.83 -10.55
N ASP A 286 -1.42 -12.38 -11.16
CA ASP A 286 -0.59 -13.21 -12.05
C ASP A 286 0.32 -14.19 -11.29
N PHE A 287 0.19 -14.28 -9.96
CA PHE A 287 1.02 -15.17 -9.16
C PHE A 287 0.70 -16.64 -9.42
N THR A 288 1.76 -17.46 -9.47
CA THR A 288 1.63 -18.92 -9.35
C THR A 288 1.29 -19.30 -7.91
N LEU A 289 0.81 -20.53 -7.70
CA LEU A 289 0.48 -21.03 -6.38
C LEU A 289 1.70 -21.00 -5.44
N GLU A 290 2.87 -21.36 -5.95
CA GLU A 290 4.13 -21.37 -5.21
C GLU A 290 4.61 -19.96 -4.87
N ALA A 291 4.45 -19.02 -5.80
CA ALA A 291 4.81 -17.62 -5.55
C ALA A 291 3.88 -17.02 -4.48
N ALA A 292 2.56 -17.28 -4.58
CA ALA A 292 1.59 -16.80 -3.61
C ALA A 292 1.85 -17.40 -2.22
N SER A 293 2.17 -18.68 -2.12
CA SER A 293 2.45 -19.35 -0.84
C SER A 293 3.67 -18.74 -0.14
N LYS A 294 4.73 -18.39 -0.90
CA LYS A 294 5.91 -17.69 -0.38
C LYS A 294 5.57 -16.31 0.17
N VAL A 295 4.71 -15.54 -0.50
CA VAL A 295 4.30 -14.20 -0.03
C VAL A 295 3.62 -14.28 1.34
N VAL A 296 2.71 -15.23 1.53
CA VAL A 296 1.96 -15.40 2.78
C VAL A 296 2.66 -16.29 3.81
N ALA A 297 3.86 -16.80 3.51
CA ALA A 297 4.60 -17.73 4.34
C ALA A 297 3.77 -18.97 4.74
N ALA A 298 3.19 -19.63 3.73
CA ALA A 298 2.46 -20.89 3.86
C ALA A 298 2.97 -21.93 2.85
N GLU A 299 2.64 -23.20 3.07
CA GLU A 299 2.96 -24.26 2.11
C GLU A 299 1.96 -24.25 0.94
N PRO A 300 2.39 -24.54 -0.30
CA PRO A 300 1.47 -24.67 -1.43
C PRO A 300 0.33 -25.67 -1.18
N LYS A 301 0.61 -26.72 -0.38
CA LYS A 301 -0.39 -27.73 0.01
C LYS A 301 -1.53 -27.12 0.83
N ASP A 302 -1.24 -26.20 1.74
CA ASP A 302 -2.27 -25.53 2.56
C ASP A 302 -3.21 -24.70 1.68
N LEU A 303 -2.65 -24.02 0.68
CA LEU A 303 -3.42 -23.26 -0.31
C LEU A 303 -4.33 -24.21 -1.10
N LYS A 304 -3.83 -25.36 -1.57
CA LYS A 304 -4.64 -26.38 -2.26
C LYS A 304 -5.79 -26.88 -1.39
N GLU A 305 -5.58 -27.10 -0.11
CA GLU A 305 -6.66 -27.52 0.79
C GLU A 305 -7.76 -26.45 0.92
N VAL A 306 -7.39 -25.17 0.98
CA VAL A 306 -8.39 -24.08 0.94
C VAL A 306 -9.19 -24.10 -0.36
N LEU A 307 -8.55 -24.27 -1.53
CA LEU A 307 -9.25 -24.40 -2.82
C LEU A 307 -10.22 -25.58 -2.84
N LYS A 308 -9.81 -26.75 -2.32
CA LYS A 308 -10.68 -27.93 -2.21
C LYS A 308 -11.91 -27.64 -1.35
N VAL A 309 -11.75 -26.93 -0.24
CA VAL A 309 -12.88 -26.53 0.63
C VAL A 309 -13.82 -25.58 -0.11
N VAL A 310 -13.30 -24.55 -0.77
CA VAL A 310 -14.10 -23.60 -1.56
C VAL A 310 -14.92 -24.31 -2.64
N ILE A 311 -14.33 -25.27 -3.35
CA ILE A 311 -15.02 -26.06 -4.37
C ILE A 311 -16.06 -26.99 -3.76
N ARG A 312 -15.77 -27.64 -2.62
CA ARG A 312 -16.75 -28.47 -1.90
C ARG A 312 -17.97 -27.68 -1.44
N LEU A 313 -17.80 -26.40 -1.12
CA LEU A 313 -18.88 -25.46 -0.81
C LEU A 313 -19.65 -24.99 -2.05
N GLY A 314 -19.31 -25.50 -3.24
CA GLY A 314 -19.96 -25.12 -4.50
C GLY A 314 -19.66 -23.70 -4.94
N ARG A 315 -18.60 -23.07 -4.41
CA ARG A 315 -18.18 -21.71 -4.75
C ARG A 315 -17.14 -21.69 -5.88
N ARG A 316 -17.40 -22.46 -6.95
CA ARG A 316 -16.55 -22.46 -8.15
C ARG A 316 -16.66 -21.14 -8.93
N ASP A 317 -17.72 -20.37 -8.70
CA ASP A 317 -17.98 -19.04 -9.28
C ASP A 317 -16.86 -18.02 -9.02
N ILE A 318 -16.10 -18.18 -7.94
CA ILE A 318 -15.02 -17.26 -7.57
C ILE A 318 -13.62 -17.70 -8.03
N ILE A 319 -13.52 -18.82 -8.76
CA ILE A 319 -12.26 -19.40 -9.23
C ILE A 319 -12.18 -19.28 -10.76
N PRO A 320 -11.25 -18.48 -11.31
CA PRO A 320 -11.03 -18.41 -12.75
C PRO A 320 -10.65 -19.78 -13.34
N GLU A 321 -11.15 -20.14 -14.52
CA GLU A 321 -10.91 -21.46 -15.12
C GLU A 321 -9.43 -21.73 -15.42
N GLU A 322 -8.70 -20.69 -15.85
CA GLU A 322 -7.25 -20.72 -16.09
C GLU A 322 -6.46 -21.13 -14.83
N LYS A 323 -6.97 -20.77 -13.65
CA LYS A 323 -6.36 -21.10 -12.35
C LYS A 323 -6.70 -22.53 -11.88
N LEU A 324 -7.47 -23.29 -12.66
CA LEU A 324 -7.74 -24.71 -12.41
C LEU A 324 -7.02 -25.63 -13.40
N GLU A 325 -6.31 -25.07 -14.38
CA GLU A 325 -5.51 -25.85 -15.32
C GLU A 325 -4.35 -26.55 -14.59
N GLY A 326 -4.20 -27.85 -14.82
CA GLY A 326 -3.18 -28.68 -14.15
C GLY A 326 -3.51 -29.09 -12.70
N MET A 327 -4.71 -28.77 -12.18
CA MET A 327 -5.19 -29.23 -10.86
C MET A 327 -6.33 -30.26 -10.99
N ASP A 328 -6.08 -31.35 -11.72
CA ASP A 328 -7.11 -32.36 -12.02
C ASP A 328 -7.69 -33.01 -10.75
N ASP A 329 -6.88 -33.18 -9.70
CA ASP A 329 -7.31 -33.69 -8.39
C ASP A 329 -8.32 -32.77 -7.69
N ILE A 330 -8.34 -31.48 -8.04
CA ILE A 330 -9.22 -30.45 -7.48
C ILE A 330 -10.41 -30.16 -8.42
N LYS A 331 -10.17 -30.17 -9.73
CA LYS A 331 -11.14 -29.86 -10.79
C LYS A 331 -12.33 -30.82 -10.81
N TYR A 332 -12.11 -32.07 -10.45
CA TYR A 332 -13.13 -33.14 -10.50
C TYR A 332 -13.70 -33.55 -9.13
N ILE A 333 -13.54 -32.73 -8.08
CA ILE A 333 -14.14 -33.04 -6.78
C ILE A 333 -15.67 -33.15 -6.94
N LYS A 334 -16.19 -34.38 -6.85
CA LYS A 334 -17.62 -34.67 -6.91
C LYS A 334 -18.29 -34.20 -5.62
N ILE A 335 -19.09 -33.14 -5.73
CA ILE A 335 -20.02 -32.74 -4.68
C ILE A 335 -21.20 -33.72 -4.71
N SER A 336 -21.57 -34.28 -3.55
CA SER A 336 -22.68 -35.23 -3.47
C SER A 336 -24.01 -34.60 -3.87
N GLU A 337 -24.93 -35.41 -4.42
CA GLU A 337 -26.28 -34.96 -4.82
C GLU A 337 -27.01 -34.24 -3.66
N LYS A 338 -26.89 -34.78 -2.44
CA LYS A 338 -27.44 -34.19 -1.21
C LYS A 338 -26.82 -32.83 -0.88
N ALA A 339 -25.50 -32.70 -1.01
CA ALA A 339 -24.83 -31.41 -0.78
C ALA A 339 -25.22 -30.37 -1.85
N LYS A 340 -25.40 -30.78 -3.11
CA LYS A 340 -25.92 -29.90 -4.16
C LYS A 340 -27.35 -29.44 -3.87
N GLN A 341 -28.23 -30.35 -3.42
CA GLN A 341 -29.59 -30.02 -3.04
C GLN A 341 -29.63 -29.08 -1.82
N PHE A 342 -28.80 -29.32 -0.81
CA PHE A 342 -28.67 -28.44 0.35
C PHE A 342 -28.17 -27.04 -0.04
N LEU A 343 -27.13 -26.94 -0.86
CA LEU A 343 -26.61 -25.65 -1.33
C LEU A 343 -27.64 -24.85 -2.15
N LYS A 344 -28.57 -25.52 -2.86
CA LYS A 344 -29.69 -24.85 -3.55
C LYS A 344 -30.76 -24.31 -2.60
N LEU A 345 -30.87 -24.84 -1.37
CA LEU A 345 -31.83 -24.39 -0.36
C LEU A 345 -31.30 -23.26 0.53
N VAL A 346 -29.97 -23.10 0.59
CA VAL A 346 -29.28 -22.10 1.44
C VAL A 346 -28.76 -20.90 0.63
N ARG A 347 -28.74 -20.99 -0.70
CA ARG A 347 -28.66 -19.82 -1.60
C ARG A 347 -29.99 -19.09 -1.62
#